data_AF-A0A8J3KQS7-F1
#
_entry.id   AF-A0A8J3KQS7-F1
#
_cell.length_a   1.000
_cell.length_b   1.000
_cell.length_c   1.000
_cell.angle_alpha   90.00
_cell.angle_beta   90.00
_cell.angle_gamma   90.00
#
_symmetry.space_group_name_H-M   'P 1'
#
loop_
_entity.id
_entity.type
_entity.pdbx_description
1 polymer ?
#
loop_
_entity_poly.entity_id
_entity_poly.type
_entity_poly.pdbx_seq_one_letter_code
_entity_poly.pdbx_strand_id
1 'polypeptide(L)'
;MLIRRGLLFAATTLTAVALASAIGVPAQAAAPAAGVAVQAADQAANLANAKKLTTVRIDGRLALLRAEGVAIRNAARLTDAHQAALQKTLDADIAGLTELRAKVAAETTLEAVRADARSMVEDYRVYLLVRPQVHLTLAADVESAALTRLRTLHGKLAEAVTAAKSGGKDVGDAEAKLAHLKSELDAMESALSGLVEDLLAVQPGPDATAIKAKTTAARADVRTARTHLRAAATDAKAVRDLLKP
;
A
#
# COMPACT_ATOMS: atom_id res chain seq x y z
N MET A 1 5.70 -7.75 -20.47
CA MET A 1 4.87 -8.05 -21.65
C MET A 1 3.52 -8.56 -21.13
N LEU A 2 2.60 -7.67 -20.78
CA LEU A 2 1.34 -8.02 -20.11
C LEU A 2 0.17 -8.01 -21.10
N ILE A 3 -0.55 -9.13 -21.09
CA ILE A 3 -1.66 -9.49 -21.96
C ILE A 3 -2.89 -8.68 -21.53
N ARG A 4 -3.28 -7.69 -22.35
CA ARG A 4 -4.58 -7.01 -22.27
C ARG A 4 -5.67 -8.00 -22.68
N ARG A 5 -6.47 -8.46 -21.72
CA ARG A 5 -7.72 -9.19 -21.98
C ARG A 5 -8.83 -8.17 -22.25
N GLY A 6 -9.07 -7.90 -23.53
CA GLY A 6 -10.28 -7.23 -23.99
C GLY A 6 -11.48 -8.18 -23.89
N LEU A 7 -12.54 -7.75 -23.22
CA LEU A 7 -13.81 -8.46 -23.17
C LEU A 7 -14.71 -7.94 -24.30
N LEU A 8 -14.92 -8.78 -25.31
CA LEU A 8 -15.95 -8.64 -26.33
C LEU A 8 -17.34 -8.83 -25.69
N PHE A 9 -18.27 -7.92 -25.92
CA PHE A 9 -19.70 -8.16 -25.72
C PHE A 9 -20.39 -8.26 -27.08
N ALA A 10 -20.93 -9.44 -27.36
CA ALA A 10 -21.70 -9.78 -28.55
C ALA A 10 -23.16 -9.30 -28.38
N ALA A 11 -23.67 -8.58 -29.38
CA ALA A 11 -25.06 -8.17 -29.48
C ALA A 11 -25.86 -9.29 -30.17
N THR A 12 -26.82 -9.89 -29.46
CA THR A 12 -27.79 -10.84 -30.00
C THR A 12 -29.13 -10.14 -30.20
N THR A 13 -29.48 -9.89 -31.47
CA THR A 13 -30.80 -9.41 -31.89
C THR A 13 -31.75 -10.60 -32.04
N LEU A 14 -32.78 -10.68 -31.19
CA LEU A 14 -33.88 -11.64 -31.33
C LEU A 14 -35.05 -10.96 -32.05
N THR A 15 -35.27 -11.31 -33.31
CA THR A 15 -36.49 -10.97 -34.06
C THR A 15 -37.60 -11.98 -33.74
N ALA A 16 -38.75 -11.49 -33.27
CA ALA A 16 -39.97 -12.29 -33.13
C ALA A 16 -41.11 -11.64 -33.93
N VAL A 17 -41.68 -12.42 -34.85
CA VAL A 17 -42.92 -12.15 -35.59
C VAL A 17 -44.05 -12.89 -34.90
N ALA A 18 -45.20 -12.24 -34.67
CA ALA A 18 -46.49 -12.94 -34.52
C ALA A 18 -47.70 -12.04 -34.83
N LEU A 19 -48.70 -12.69 -35.42
CA LEU A 19 -49.89 -12.22 -36.11
C LEU A 19 -51.06 -11.79 -35.19
N ALA A 20 -52.02 -11.12 -35.82
CA ALA A 20 -53.30 -10.59 -35.33
C ALA A 20 -54.25 -11.58 -34.60
N SER A 21 -55.07 -11.05 -33.69
CA SER A 21 -56.53 -11.30 -33.66
C SER A 21 -57.23 -10.31 -32.70
N ALA A 22 -58.29 -9.67 -33.18
CA ALA A 22 -59.14 -8.75 -32.44
C ALA A 22 -60.31 -9.51 -31.79
N ILE A 23 -60.44 -9.42 -30.46
CA ILE A 23 -61.67 -9.79 -29.72
C ILE A 23 -61.84 -8.75 -28.60
N GLY A 24 -62.99 -8.08 -28.58
CA GLY A 24 -63.36 -7.10 -27.58
C GLY A 24 -63.56 -7.74 -26.20
N VAL A 25 -62.84 -7.22 -25.21
CA VAL A 25 -62.98 -7.56 -23.79
C VAL A 25 -63.39 -6.27 -23.06
N PRO A 26 -64.38 -6.31 -22.14
CA PRO A 26 -64.80 -5.13 -21.40
C PRO A 26 -63.64 -4.57 -20.57
N ALA A 27 -63.50 -3.24 -20.58
CA ALA A 27 -62.48 -2.50 -19.85
C ALA A 27 -62.59 -2.77 -18.34
N GLN A 28 -61.80 -3.71 -17.84
CA GLN A 28 -61.54 -3.88 -16.43
C GLN A 28 -60.63 -2.73 -15.99
N ALA A 29 -61.11 -1.88 -15.08
CA ALA A 29 -60.34 -0.80 -14.49
C ALA A 29 -59.07 -1.39 -13.83
N ALA A 30 -57.94 -1.24 -14.50
CA ALA A 30 -56.64 -1.67 -14.00
C ALA A 30 -56.17 -0.73 -12.89
N ALA A 31 -56.42 -1.10 -11.63
CA ALA A 31 -55.58 -0.71 -10.50
C ALA A 31 -54.90 -2.00 -10.00
N PRO A 32 -53.55 -2.08 -10.02
CA PRO A 32 -52.72 -1.21 -9.18
C PRO A 32 -51.45 -0.71 -9.91
N ALA A 33 -51.51 0.47 -10.54
CA ALA A 33 -50.31 1.15 -11.03
C ALA A 33 -49.44 1.75 -9.89
N ALA A 34 -50.04 1.99 -8.71
CA ALA A 34 -49.37 2.65 -7.59
C ALA A 34 -48.27 1.77 -6.94
N GLY A 35 -48.49 0.46 -6.79
CA GLY A 35 -47.51 -0.43 -6.14
C GLY A 35 -46.23 -0.65 -6.97
N VAL A 36 -46.38 -0.75 -8.29
CA VAL A 36 -45.24 -0.89 -9.22
C VAL A 36 -44.43 0.40 -9.32
N ALA A 37 -45.10 1.56 -9.28
CA ALA A 37 -44.44 2.87 -9.29
C ALA A 37 -43.62 3.14 -8.01
N VAL A 38 -44.14 2.76 -6.84
CA VAL A 38 -43.40 2.86 -5.57
C VAL A 38 -42.17 1.95 -5.58
N GLN A 39 -42.31 0.70 -6.04
CA GLN A 39 -41.19 -0.25 -6.11
C GLN A 39 -40.10 0.19 -7.10
N ALA A 40 -40.48 0.79 -8.23
CA ALA A 40 -39.53 1.36 -9.18
C ALA A 40 -38.80 2.60 -8.62
N ALA A 41 -39.50 3.47 -7.90
CA ALA A 41 -38.91 4.63 -7.24
C ALA A 41 -37.89 4.21 -6.15
N ASP A 42 -38.22 3.21 -5.34
CA ASP A 42 -37.32 2.66 -4.32
C ASP A 42 -36.06 2.05 -4.94
N GLN A 43 -36.19 1.31 -6.04
CA GLN A 43 -35.04 0.75 -6.77
C GLN A 43 -34.13 1.84 -7.33
N ALA A 44 -34.70 2.88 -7.92
CA ALA A 44 -33.94 4.02 -8.44
C ALA A 44 -33.20 4.77 -7.31
N ALA A 45 -33.86 5.00 -6.18
CA ALA A 45 -33.25 5.62 -5.00
C ALA A 45 -32.11 4.78 -4.43
N ASN A 46 -32.29 3.45 -4.33
CA ASN A 46 -31.28 2.53 -3.86
C ASN A 46 -30.05 2.50 -4.77
N LEU A 47 -30.25 2.49 -6.08
CA LEU A 47 -29.15 2.58 -7.05
C LEU A 47 -28.39 3.91 -6.91
N ALA A 48 -29.08 5.04 -6.85
CA ALA A 48 -28.46 6.35 -6.69
C ALA A 48 -27.63 6.43 -5.40
N ASN A 49 -28.15 5.92 -4.28
CA ASN A 49 -27.45 5.87 -3.00
C ASN A 49 -26.20 4.97 -3.06
N ALA A 50 -26.30 3.80 -3.70
CA ALA A 50 -25.17 2.90 -3.87
C ALA A 50 -24.06 3.53 -4.72
N LYS A 51 -24.41 4.19 -5.83
CA LYS A 51 -23.45 4.92 -6.69
C LYS A 51 -22.75 6.01 -5.87
N LYS A 52 -23.51 6.84 -5.15
CA LYS A 52 -22.96 7.91 -4.30
C LYS A 52 -21.98 7.37 -3.25
N LEU A 53 -22.36 6.30 -2.54
CA LEU A 53 -21.50 5.71 -1.51
C LEU A 53 -20.20 5.16 -2.11
N THR A 54 -20.29 4.43 -3.23
CA THR A 54 -19.11 3.88 -3.91
C THR A 54 -18.20 4.99 -4.42
N THR A 55 -18.76 6.04 -5.04
CA THR A 55 -17.99 7.22 -5.48
C THR A 55 -17.23 7.89 -4.33
N VAL A 56 -17.89 8.14 -3.18
CA VAL A 56 -17.22 8.72 -2.00
C VAL A 56 -16.05 7.85 -1.52
N ARG A 57 -16.22 6.52 -1.55
CA ARG A 57 -15.16 5.58 -1.16
C ARG A 57 -13.98 5.55 -2.14
N ILE A 58 -14.24 5.75 -3.43
CA ILE A 58 -13.20 5.91 -4.45
C ILE A 58 -12.47 7.24 -4.26
N ASP A 59 -13.22 8.33 -4.05
CA ASP A 59 -12.65 9.67 -3.84
C ASP A 59 -11.73 9.72 -2.61
N GLY A 60 -12.12 9.06 -1.51
CA GLY A 60 -11.28 8.93 -0.32
C GLY A 60 -9.96 8.19 -0.58
N ARG A 61 -9.98 7.15 -1.43
CA ARG A 61 -8.76 6.43 -1.84
C ARG A 61 -7.87 7.29 -2.73
N LEU A 62 -8.46 7.98 -3.71
CA LEU A 62 -7.73 8.92 -4.59
C LEU A 62 -7.07 10.05 -3.78
N ALA A 63 -7.77 10.60 -2.79
CA ALA A 63 -7.21 11.61 -1.89
C ALA A 63 -6.02 11.05 -1.09
N LEU A 64 -6.13 9.83 -0.55
CA LEU A 64 -5.02 9.17 0.13
C LEU A 64 -3.83 8.95 -0.79
N LEU A 65 -4.03 8.38 -1.98
CA LEU A 65 -2.94 8.11 -2.93
C LEU A 65 -2.19 9.39 -3.32
N ARG A 66 -2.89 10.51 -3.49
CA ARG A 66 -2.26 11.82 -3.74
C ARG A 66 -1.43 12.30 -2.55
N ALA A 67 -1.91 12.08 -1.32
CA ALA A 67 -1.16 12.40 -0.12
C ALA A 67 0.10 11.52 0.03
N GLU A 68 0.00 10.23 -0.29
CA GLU A 68 1.17 9.34 -0.33
C GLU A 68 2.18 9.77 -1.40
N GLY A 69 1.73 10.27 -2.55
CA GLY A 69 2.60 10.86 -3.56
C GLY A 69 3.37 12.09 -3.05
N VAL A 70 2.77 12.90 -2.17
CA VAL A 70 3.48 13.99 -1.48
C VAL A 70 4.51 13.45 -0.51
N ALA A 71 4.17 12.41 0.26
CA ALA A 71 5.10 11.78 1.20
C ALA A 71 6.34 11.22 0.49
N ILE A 72 6.17 10.55 -0.66
CA ILE A 72 7.26 10.04 -1.50
C ILE A 72 8.17 11.18 -1.95
N ARG A 73 7.63 12.25 -2.52
CA ARG A 73 8.43 13.39 -3.03
C ARG A 73 9.21 14.11 -1.93
N ASN A 74 8.70 14.10 -0.71
CA ASN A 74 9.34 14.76 0.43
C ASN A 74 10.33 13.84 1.18
N ALA A 75 10.45 12.57 0.79
CA ALA A 75 11.27 11.60 1.48
C ALA A 75 12.77 11.75 1.12
N ALA A 76 13.50 12.53 1.92
CA ALA A 76 14.91 12.87 1.67
C ALA A 76 15.91 11.68 1.68
N ARG A 77 15.49 10.49 2.08
CA ARG A 77 16.33 9.28 2.13
C ARG A 77 15.85 8.16 1.22
N LEU A 78 14.73 8.35 0.56
CA LEU A 78 14.21 7.39 -0.39
C LEU A 78 15.18 7.27 -1.58
N THR A 79 15.49 6.06 -1.99
CA THR A 79 16.31 5.85 -3.20
C THR A 79 15.52 6.19 -4.45
N ASP A 80 16.20 6.61 -5.52
CA ASP A 80 15.56 6.92 -6.81
C ASP A 80 14.79 5.70 -7.37
N ALA A 81 15.33 4.49 -7.18
CA ALA A 81 14.70 3.26 -7.61
C ALA A 81 13.39 2.99 -6.85
N HIS A 82 13.40 3.11 -5.53
CA HIS A 82 12.20 2.94 -4.70
C HIS A 82 11.16 4.03 -4.97
N GLN A 83 11.61 5.28 -5.15
CA GLN A 83 10.75 6.40 -5.54
C GLN A 83 10.04 6.11 -6.87
N ALA A 84 10.79 5.69 -7.89
CA ALA A 84 10.23 5.38 -9.21
C ALA A 84 9.23 4.22 -9.13
N ALA A 85 9.55 3.17 -8.37
CA ALA A 85 8.67 2.02 -8.19
C ALA A 85 7.35 2.40 -7.49
N LEU A 86 7.42 3.13 -6.37
CA LEU A 86 6.24 3.57 -5.63
C LEU A 86 5.38 4.55 -6.46
N GLN A 87 6.02 5.53 -7.13
CA GLN A 87 5.30 6.49 -7.96
C GLN A 87 4.56 5.80 -9.11
N LYS A 88 5.19 4.82 -9.76
CA LYS A 88 4.54 4.01 -10.79
C LYS A 88 3.30 3.28 -10.28
N THR A 89 3.37 2.69 -9.08
CA THR A 89 2.21 2.04 -8.46
C THR A 89 1.10 3.06 -8.16
N LEU A 90 1.44 4.21 -7.57
CA LEU A 90 0.45 5.25 -7.28
C LEU A 90 -0.24 5.78 -8.55
N ASP A 91 0.52 6.04 -9.61
CA ASP A 91 -0.02 6.56 -10.87
C ASP A 91 -0.97 5.55 -11.52
N ALA A 92 -0.61 4.26 -11.50
CA ALA A 92 -1.46 3.18 -11.98
C ALA A 92 -2.77 3.07 -11.17
N ASP A 93 -2.68 3.11 -9.84
CA ASP A 93 -3.85 3.03 -8.96
C ASP A 93 -4.76 4.26 -9.10
N ILE A 94 -4.18 5.46 -9.23
CA ILE A 94 -4.93 6.70 -9.45
C ILE A 94 -5.68 6.63 -10.78
N ALA A 95 -5.03 6.17 -11.86
CA ALA A 95 -5.66 6.02 -13.16
C ALA A 95 -6.81 5.02 -13.09
N GLY A 96 -6.56 3.81 -12.58
CA GLY A 96 -7.58 2.76 -12.49
C GLY A 96 -8.76 3.13 -11.60
N LEU A 97 -8.54 3.77 -10.44
CA LEU A 97 -9.62 4.24 -9.58
C LEU A 97 -10.42 5.38 -10.23
N THR A 98 -9.79 6.22 -11.05
CA THR A 98 -10.48 7.26 -11.82
C THR A 98 -11.38 6.65 -12.90
N GLU A 99 -10.91 5.61 -13.59
CA GLU A 99 -11.71 4.83 -14.55
C GLU A 99 -12.88 4.12 -13.85
N LEU A 100 -12.62 3.47 -12.71
CA LEU A 100 -13.65 2.81 -11.91
C LEU A 100 -14.72 3.80 -11.42
N ARG A 101 -14.32 5.03 -11.06
CA ARG A 101 -15.25 6.10 -10.70
C ARG A 101 -16.20 6.44 -11.84
N ALA A 102 -15.66 6.56 -13.06
CA ALA A 102 -16.47 6.82 -14.25
C ALA A 102 -17.41 5.64 -14.57
N LYS A 103 -16.91 4.40 -14.41
CA LYS A 103 -17.71 3.19 -14.57
C LYS A 103 -18.89 3.16 -13.60
N VAL A 104 -18.65 3.36 -12.30
CA VAL A 104 -19.69 3.43 -11.26
C VAL A 104 -20.73 4.49 -11.59
N ALA A 105 -20.35 5.63 -12.19
CA ALA A 105 -21.29 6.66 -12.59
C ALA A 105 -22.19 6.23 -13.78
N ALA A 106 -21.71 5.35 -14.65
CA ALA A 106 -22.46 4.81 -15.78
C ALA A 106 -23.36 3.61 -15.43
N GLU A 107 -23.16 2.97 -14.26
CA GLU A 107 -23.89 1.75 -13.91
C GLU A 107 -25.41 1.94 -13.79
N THR A 108 -26.17 0.95 -14.28
CA THR A 108 -27.63 0.96 -14.33
C THR A 108 -28.28 -0.04 -13.37
N THR A 109 -27.50 -0.89 -12.70
CA THR A 109 -27.99 -1.92 -11.78
C THR A 109 -27.24 -1.90 -10.46
N LEU A 110 -27.89 -2.35 -9.39
CA LEU A 110 -27.30 -2.38 -8.06
C LEU A 110 -26.20 -3.46 -7.97
N GLU A 111 -26.38 -4.57 -8.66
CA GLU A 111 -25.44 -5.68 -8.76
C GLU A 111 -24.10 -5.22 -9.37
N ALA A 112 -24.15 -4.41 -10.42
CA ALA A 112 -22.94 -3.91 -11.06
C ALA A 112 -22.19 -2.90 -10.18
N VAL A 113 -22.90 -1.99 -9.50
CA VAL A 113 -22.29 -1.08 -8.52
C VAL A 113 -21.64 -1.85 -7.36
N ARG A 114 -22.26 -2.96 -6.91
CA ARG A 114 -21.69 -3.83 -5.87
C ARG A 114 -20.43 -4.55 -6.36
N ALA A 115 -20.41 -5.01 -7.61
CA ALA A 115 -19.23 -5.61 -8.21
C ALA A 115 -18.08 -4.59 -8.29
N ASP A 116 -18.35 -3.37 -8.72
CA ASP A 116 -17.37 -2.29 -8.77
C ASP A 116 -16.89 -1.85 -7.38
N ALA A 117 -17.77 -1.86 -6.38
CA ALA A 117 -17.38 -1.61 -5.00
C ALA A 117 -16.43 -2.69 -4.45
N ARG A 118 -16.52 -3.93 -4.96
CA ARG A 118 -15.62 -5.03 -4.60
C ARG A 118 -14.28 -4.89 -5.31
N SER A 119 -14.26 -4.63 -6.62
CA SER A 119 -13.02 -4.42 -7.38
C SER A 119 -12.20 -3.24 -6.83
N MET A 120 -12.87 -2.15 -6.43
CA MET A 120 -12.23 -1.03 -5.71
C MET A 120 -11.38 -1.48 -4.50
N VAL A 121 -11.79 -2.55 -3.81
CA VAL A 121 -11.06 -3.09 -2.66
C VAL A 121 -10.02 -4.09 -3.10
N GLU A 122 -10.41 -5.09 -3.89
CA GLU A 122 -9.59 -6.25 -4.23
C GLU A 122 -8.45 -5.90 -5.20
N ASP A 123 -8.72 -5.08 -6.21
CA ASP A 123 -7.77 -4.80 -7.28
C ASP A 123 -6.77 -3.69 -6.94
N TYR A 124 -7.05 -2.88 -5.92
CA TYR A 124 -6.20 -1.73 -5.53
C TYR A 124 -5.65 -1.83 -4.10
N ARG A 125 -6.41 -2.42 -3.16
CA ARG A 125 -6.02 -2.60 -1.74
C ARG A 125 -5.34 -1.40 -1.07
N VAL A 126 -5.70 -0.17 -1.46
CA VAL A 126 -5.00 1.07 -1.08
C VAL A 126 -4.63 1.16 0.41
N TYR A 127 -5.58 0.84 1.30
CA TYR A 127 -5.35 0.91 2.75
C TYR A 127 -4.58 -0.27 3.34
N LEU A 128 -4.72 -1.46 2.76
CA LEU A 128 -4.11 -2.70 3.28
C LEU A 128 -2.69 -2.91 2.76
N LEU A 129 -2.40 -2.43 1.54
CA LEU A 129 -1.17 -2.70 0.82
C LEU A 129 -0.41 -1.42 0.46
N VAL A 130 -0.99 -0.57 -0.39
CA VAL A 130 -0.27 0.56 -1.01
C VAL A 130 0.25 1.53 0.03
N ARG A 131 -0.59 1.92 0.99
CA ARG A 131 -0.16 2.77 2.09
C ARG A 131 0.97 2.13 2.92
N PRO A 132 0.83 0.88 3.43
CA PRO A 132 1.96 0.19 4.06
C PRO A 132 3.23 0.11 3.20
N GLN A 133 3.13 -0.14 1.89
CA GLN A 133 4.27 -0.15 0.98
C GLN A 133 5.03 1.17 1.04
N VAL A 134 4.32 2.30 0.85
CA VAL A 134 4.95 3.63 0.90
C VAL A 134 5.65 3.86 2.24
N HIS A 135 4.94 3.75 3.36
CA HIS A 135 5.49 4.10 4.67
C HIS A 135 6.62 3.18 5.14
N LEU A 136 6.53 1.88 4.84
CA LEU A 136 7.56 0.92 5.25
C LEU A 136 8.80 1.00 4.37
N THR A 137 8.66 1.24 3.05
CA THR A 137 9.80 1.49 2.17
C THR A 137 10.54 2.77 2.57
N LEU A 138 9.81 3.87 2.85
CA LEU A 138 10.40 5.10 3.36
C LEU A 138 11.18 4.86 4.66
N ALA A 139 10.60 4.11 5.59
CA ALA A 139 11.25 3.78 6.85
C ALA A 139 12.50 2.91 6.63
N ALA A 140 12.42 1.87 5.80
CA ALA A 140 13.55 1.00 5.50
C ALA A 140 14.73 1.78 4.88
N ASP A 141 14.47 2.74 4.00
CA ASP A 141 15.52 3.56 3.39
C ASP A 141 16.16 4.54 4.39
N VAL A 142 15.37 5.09 5.32
CA VAL A 142 15.91 5.90 6.44
C VAL A 142 16.82 5.05 7.33
N GLU A 143 16.39 3.84 7.68
CA GLU A 143 17.16 2.91 8.50
C GLU A 143 18.44 2.48 7.75
N SER A 144 18.36 2.11 6.46
CA SER A 144 19.53 1.79 5.63
C SER A 144 20.55 2.93 5.58
N ALA A 145 20.10 4.18 5.41
CA ALA A 145 20.99 5.34 5.44
C ALA A 145 21.64 5.55 6.82
N ALA A 146 20.93 5.23 7.91
CA ALA A 146 21.48 5.29 9.27
C ALA A 146 22.52 4.17 9.51
N LEU A 147 22.24 2.95 9.05
CA LEU A 147 23.16 1.82 9.07
C LEU A 147 24.50 2.17 8.40
N THR A 148 24.47 2.75 7.20
CA THR A 148 25.69 3.17 6.51
C THR A 148 26.51 4.17 7.33
N ARG A 149 25.86 5.18 7.92
CA ARG A 149 26.54 6.18 8.76
C ARG A 149 27.16 5.57 10.00
N LEU A 150 26.45 4.67 10.68
CA LEU A 150 26.97 4.03 11.88
C LEU A 150 28.09 3.04 11.57
N ARG A 151 28.10 2.38 10.40
CA ARG A 151 29.24 1.59 9.95
C ARG A 151 30.50 2.45 9.76
N THR A 152 30.35 3.62 9.14
CA THR A 152 31.46 4.58 9.05
C THR A 152 31.93 5.04 10.43
N LEU A 153 31.00 5.32 11.36
CA LEU A 153 31.35 5.70 12.73
C LEU A 153 32.05 4.56 13.48
N HIS A 154 31.58 3.32 13.33
CA HIS A 154 32.21 2.14 13.92
C HIS A 154 33.68 2.03 13.48
N GLY A 155 33.98 2.24 12.19
CA GLY A 155 35.36 2.26 11.69
C GLY A 155 36.23 3.31 12.39
N LYS A 156 35.73 4.55 12.52
CA LYS A 156 36.45 5.63 13.21
C LYS A 156 36.64 5.36 14.70
N LEU A 157 35.65 4.76 15.36
CA LEU A 157 35.74 4.37 16.76
C LEU A 157 36.76 3.23 16.94
N ALA A 158 36.84 2.27 16.02
CA ALA A 158 37.85 1.22 16.03
C ALA A 158 39.28 1.79 15.94
N GLU A 159 39.51 2.76 15.07
CA GLU A 159 40.78 3.48 14.97
C GLU A 159 41.12 4.21 16.27
N ALA A 160 40.14 4.90 16.88
CA ALA A 160 40.34 5.62 18.13
C ALA A 160 40.62 4.70 19.33
N VAL A 161 39.94 3.54 19.41
CA VAL A 161 40.22 2.50 20.42
C VAL A 161 41.65 1.99 20.25
N THR A 162 42.07 1.71 19.02
CA THR A 162 43.43 1.25 18.71
C THR A 162 44.47 2.29 19.13
N ALA A 163 44.23 3.57 18.83
CA ALA A 163 45.11 4.66 19.24
C ALA A 163 45.20 4.78 20.76
N ALA A 164 44.07 4.74 21.48
CA ALA A 164 44.05 4.80 22.95
C ALA A 164 44.82 3.62 23.59
N LYS A 165 44.65 2.40 23.05
CA LYS A 165 45.40 1.21 23.46
C LYS A 165 46.91 1.39 23.28
N SER A 166 47.32 1.94 22.13
CA SER A 166 48.73 2.23 21.85
C SER A 166 49.31 3.30 22.79
N GLY A 167 48.46 4.21 23.27
CA GLY A 167 48.79 5.20 24.29
C GLY A 167 48.81 4.66 25.73
N GLY A 168 48.62 3.35 25.93
CA GLY A 168 48.68 2.68 27.23
C GLY A 168 47.39 2.77 28.05
N LYS A 169 46.28 3.23 27.48
CA LYS A 169 44.97 3.25 28.16
C LYS A 169 44.37 1.84 28.19
N ASP A 170 43.72 1.48 29.29
CA ASP A 170 42.87 0.28 29.33
C ASP A 170 41.60 0.53 28.50
N VAL A 171 41.42 -0.28 27.46
CA VAL A 171 40.33 -0.16 26.48
C VAL A 171 39.40 -1.37 26.47
N GLY A 172 39.51 -2.30 27.43
CA GLY A 172 38.74 -3.55 27.42
C GLY A 172 37.22 -3.32 27.27
N ASP A 173 36.65 -2.40 28.04
CA ASP A 173 35.22 -2.04 27.93
C ASP A 173 34.87 -1.39 26.58
N ALA A 174 35.78 -0.58 26.02
CA ALA A 174 35.57 0.07 24.74
C ALA A 174 35.60 -0.95 23.58
N GLU A 175 36.49 -1.93 23.64
CA GLU A 175 36.55 -3.05 22.69
C GLU A 175 35.28 -3.91 22.76
N ALA A 176 34.80 -4.22 23.97
CA ALA A 176 33.55 -4.97 24.15
C ALA A 176 32.33 -4.22 23.58
N LYS A 177 32.22 -2.91 23.84
CA LYS A 177 31.14 -2.07 23.29
C LYS A 177 31.23 -1.92 21.77
N LEU A 178 32.43 -1.85 21.21
CA LEU A 178 32.64 -1.80 19.78
C LEU A 178 32.22 -3.11 19.08
N ALA A 179 32.54 -4.27 19.70
CA ALA A 179 32.08 -5.57 19.22
C ALA A 179 30.55 -5.69 19.26
N HIS A 180 29.91 -5.23 20.34
CA HIS A 180 28.46 -5.21 20.44
C HIS A 180 27.82 -4.29 19.38
N LEU A 181 28.37 -3.07 19.20
CA LEU A 181 27.98 -2.16 18.12
C LEU A 181 28.00 -2.85 16.76
N LYS A 182 29.07 -3.60 16.44
CA LYS A 182 29.15 -4.36 15.18
C LYS A 182 28.02 -5.39 15.06
N SER A 183 27.77 -6.16 16.12
CA SER A 183 26.69 -7.16 16.15
C SER A 183 25.32 -6.53 15.89
N GLU A 184 25.04 -5.38 16.49
CA GLU A 184 23.79 -4.64 16.29
C GLU A 184 23.67 -4.15 14.83
N LEU A 185 24.75 -3.67 14.22
CA LEU A 185 24.76 -3.24 12.82
C LEU A 185 24.54 -4.41 11.84
N ASP A 186 25.11 -5.58 12.14
CA ASP A 186 24.93 -6.78 11.31
C ASP A 186 23.49 -7.34 11.46
N ALA A 187 22.91 -7.30 12.66
CA ALA A 187 21.51 -7.67 12.88
C ALA A 187 20.54 -6.69 12.19
N MET A 188 20.85 -5.39 12.20
CA MET A 188 20.09 -4.37 11.47
C MET A 188 20.13 -4.61 9.95
N GLU A 189 21.30 -4.92 9.39
CA GLU A 189 21.44 -5.27 7.97
C GLU A 189 20.60 -6.50 7.62
N SER A 190 20.67 -7.55 8.45
CA SER A 190 19.88 -8.76 8.23
C SER A 190 18.38 -8.50 8.23
N ALA A 191 17.89 -7.59 9.07
CA ALA A 191 16.47 -7.22 9.12
C ALA A 191 16.02 -6.40 7.89
N LEU A 192 16.92 -5.67 7.24
CA LEU A 192 16.59 -4.83 6.09
C LEU A 192 16.82 -5.52 4.74
N SER A 193 17.64 -6.58 4.72
CA SER A 193 18.05 -7.28 3.50
C SER A 193 16.84 -7.80 2.70
N GLY A 194 16.66 -7.29 1.48
CA GLY A 194 15.58 -7.71 0.57
C GLY A 194 14.18 -7.24 0.96
N LEU A 195 14.01 -6.57 2.10
CA LEU A 195 12.71 -6.19 2.65
C LEU A 195 11.89 -5.33 1.69
N VAL A 196 12.52 -4.30 1.12
CA VAL A 196 11.83 -3.37 0.23
C VAL A 196 11.41 -4.08 -1.05
N GLU A 197 12.24 -4.98 -1.55
CA GLU A 197 12.03 -5.63 -2.84
C GLU A 197 10.88 -6.63 -2.74
N ASP A 198 10.86 -7.41 -1.66
CA ASP A 198 9.77 -8.32 -1.33
C ASP A 198 8.47 -7.57 -1.08
N LEU A 199 8.53 -6.41 -0.41
CA LEU A 199 7.37 -5.58 -0.11
C LEU A 199 6.78 -4.94 -1.38
N LEU A 200 7.62 -4.40 -2.27
CA LEU A 200 7.19 -3.78 -3.53
C LEU A 200 6.71 -4.82 -4.55
N ALA A 201 7.17 -6.07 -4.46
CA ALA A 201 6.68 -7.17 -5.28
C ALA A 201 5.25 -7.60 -4.92
N VAL A 202 4.73 -7.26 -3.72
CA VAL A 202 3.36 -7.61 -3.32
C VAL A 202 2.35 -6.87 -4.18
N GLN A 203 1.49 -7.64 -4.86
CA GLN A 203 0.40 -7.13 -5.68
C GLN A 203 -0.93 -7.16 -4.91
N PRO A 204 -1.87 -6.27 -5.26
CA PRO A 204 -3.24 -6.35 -4.76
C PRO A 204 -3.93 -7.64 -5.25
N GLY A 205 -5.01 -8.01 -4.57
CA GLY A 205 -5.78 -9.21 -4.89
C GLY A 205 -6.85 -9.58 -3.85
N PRO A 206 -7.59 -10.67 -4.08
CA PRO A 206 -8.68 -11.11 -3.21
C PRO A 206 -8.19 -11.64 -1.86
N ASP A 207 -6.98 -12.22 -1.80
CA ASP A 207 -6.42 -12.78 -0.56
C ASP A 207 -5.86 -11.69 0.37
N ALA A 208 -6.76 -11.06 1.12
CA ALA A 208 -6.41 -10.05 2.12
C ALA A 208 -5.52 -10.61 3.25
N THR A 209 -5.62 -11.90 3.56
CA THR A 209 -4.89 -12.52 4.66
C THR A 209 -3.41 -12.63 4.31
N ALA A 210 -3.09 -13.12 3.11
CA ALA A 210 -1.72 -13.20 2.62
C ALA A 210 -1.07 -11.81 2.52
N ILE A 211 -1.79 -10.82 1.98
CA ILE A 211 -1.30 -9.43 1.89
C ILE A 211 -1.03 -8.84 3.28
N LYS A 212 -1.95 -9.06 4.23
CA LYS A 212 -1.80 -8.59 5.61
C LYS A 212 -0.61 -9.26 6.30
N ALA A 213 -0.39 -10.55 6.07
CA ALA A 213 0.75 -11.28 6.63
C ALA A 213 2.07 -10.66 6.15
N LYS A 214 2.22 -10.43 4.84
CA LYS A 214 3.43 -9.81 4.25
C LYS A 214 3.69 -8.40 4.79
N THR A 215 2.67 -7.53 4.81
CA THR A 215 2.82 -6.16 5.35
C THR A 215 3.06 -6.14 6.87
N THR A 216 2.63 -7.17 7.59
CA THR A 216 2.90 -7.31 9.03
C THR A 216 4.33 -7.78 9.28
N ALA A 217 4.82 -8.74 8.49
CA ALA A 217 6.21 -9.19 8.54
C ALA A 217 7.18 -8.03 8.27
N ALA A 218 7.01 -7.32 7.14
CA ALA A 218 7.83 -6.16 6.82
C ALA A 218 7.81 -5.08 7.91
N ARG A 219 6.66 -4.87 8.58
CA ARG A 219 6.57 -3.95 9.72
C ARG A 219 7.37 -4.45 10.93
N ALA A 220 7.38 -5.75 11.20
CA ALA A 220 8.17 -6.33 12.27
C ALA A 220 9.66 -6.14 11.98
N ASP A 221 10.10 -6.39 10.75
CA ASP A 221 11.50 -6.27 10.34
C ASP A 221 12.01 -4.82 10.44
N VAL A 222 11.25 -3.83 9.96
CA VAL A 222 11.58 -2.40 10.16
C VAL A 222 11.66 -2.03 11.65
N ARG A 223 10.81 -2.61 12.51
CA ARG A 223 10.88 -2.37 13.96
C ARG A 223 12.10 -3.02 14.60
N THR A 224 12.48 -4.21 14.13
CA THR A 224 13.70 -4.91 14.55
C THR A 224 14.93 -4.08 14.17
N ALA A 225 15.02 -3.64 12.90
CA ALA A 225 16.10 -2.77 12.43
C ALA A 225 16.24 -1.50 13.30
N ARG A 226 15.13 -0.83 13.61
CA ARG A 226 15.14 0.36 14.46
C ARG A 226 15.53 0.09 15.92
N THR A 227 15.22 -1.10 16.44
CA THR A 227 15.66 -1.51 17.79
C THR A 227 17.18 -1.63 17.81
N HIS A 228 17.74 -2.34 16.84
CA HIS A 228 19.18 -2.50 16.68
C HIS A 228 19.89 -1.16 16.42
N LEU A 229 19.29 -0.26 15.62
CA LEU A 229 19.81 1.08 15.40
C LEU A 229 20.00 1.86 16.71
N ARG A 230 19.04 1.77 17.64
CA ARG A 230 19.10 2.47 18.93
C ARG A 230 20.14 1.89 19.86
N ALA A 231 20.26 0.56 19.89
CA ALA A 231 21.32 -0.13 20.64
C ALA A 231 22.70 0.28 20.10
N ALA A 232 22.90 0.19 18.78
CA ALA A 232 24.11 0.64 18.10
C ALA A 232 24.45 2.11 18.43
N ALA A 233 23.48 3.03 18.36
CA ALA A 233 23.72 4.43 18.72
C ALA A 233 24.15 4.60 20.20
N THR A 234 23.61 3.78 21.09
CA THR A 234 23.96 3.76 22.52
C THR A 234 25.38 3.26 22.73
N ASP A 235 25.78 2.17 22.09
CA ASP A 235 27.13 1.64 22.19
C ASP A 235 28.16 2.58 21.58
N ALA A 236 27.87 3.18 20.42
CA ALA A 236 28.75 4.17 19.81
C ALA A 236 29.03 5.36 20.75
N LYS A 237 27.99 5.81 21.48
CA LYS A 237 28.15 6.85 22.50
C LYS A 237 28.99 6.35 23.68
N ALA A 238 28.74 5.13 24.16
CA ALA A 238 29.50 4.54 25.26
C ALA A 238 30.99 4.40 24.93
N VAL A 239 31.34 3.90 23.74
CA VAL A 239 32.74 3.83 23.27
C VAL A 239 33.37 5.21 23.29
N ARG A 240 32.71 6.22 22.70
CA ARG A 240 33.22 7.60 22.72
C ARG A 240 33.47 8.10 24.15
N ASP A 241 32.53 7.86 25.06
CA ASP A 241 32.65 8.34 26.44
C ASP A 241 33.78 7.61 27.20
N LEU A 242 33.99 6.32 26.96
CA LEU A 242 35.12 5.54 27.51
C LEU A 242 36.47 6.02 26.98
N LEU A 243 36.52 6.56 25.76
CA LEU A 243 37.75 7.07 25.15
C LEU A 243 38.14 8.47 25.63
N LYS A 244 37.26 9.22 26.28
CA LYS A 244 37.59 10.55 26.82
C LYS A 244 38.77 10.49 27.80
N PRO A 245 39.67 11.47 27.78
CA PRO A 245 40.80 11.53 28.70
C PRO A 245 40.34 11.64 30.16
#